data_AF-A0A195AZV9-F1
#
_entry.id   AF-A0A195AZV9-F1
#
_cell.length_a   1.000
_cell.length_b   1.000
_cell.length_c   1.000
_cell.angle_alpha   90.00
_cell.angle_beta   90.00
_cell.angle_gamma   90.00
#
_symmetry.space_group_name_H-M   'P 1'
#
loop_
_entity.id
_entity.type
_entity.pdbx_description
1 polymer ?
#
loop_
_entity_poly.entity_id
_entity_poly.type
_entity_poly.pdbx_seq_one_letter_code
_entity_poly.pdbx_strand_id
1 'polypeptide(L)'
;MEMTDDHIGWTQTEIINDDKSDRKTYDNIQNIVKESVSSTKNQCNDGIDEFAKNAIKNEYYEFVEAKHAVKYIEYCAKHLKHIVDQNSAKPKDYDKWTDKEQCEHMLNNIKTYVPNVPDSLLFFIPAVFRRGDCGNSTDKPLWLDMEKFQRGQKFARDHIFSLFIANALSLFMLFTSIDGLKTLIFTQKSHTPYLAFKRYLSSSCRERIWMTGNPWIKGTRAYNDIQIVRRMHRAVRLKLCEQNPEKFDRATKIRNPWCPSKKTILKDLSSLIVENDFLHLAPKFTGLNQADMASTQFAFMGIILLYPHQFGIYASDEDMEAFCHTWKGIGYLLGIEDQYNFCNGSLKEIKQRSHDFVEFWLKFYLREVTPEWEHMLRCITESMNYLYGNNFTFEMLLLFVTDLLNIDMPRLRSMLTYFQRFNLMVLRFILRYAMKLRFVKEFLNKIVHETLDEAVKYGPEKHETFKKRSEKVLNENR
;
A
#
# COMPACT_ATOMS: atom_id res chain seq x y z
N MET A 1 31.67 44.04 -42.44
CA MET A 1 30.51 44.73 -43.05
C MET A 1 29.39 44.63 -42.04
N GLU A 2 29.37 45.55 -41.06
CA GLU A 2 28.58 46.81 -41.08
C GLU A 2 27.09 46.47 -40.88
N MET A 3 26.50 46.77 -39.70
CA MET A 3 25.76 48.01 -39.39
C MET A 3 24.67 48.28 -40.45
N THR A 4 23.37 48.46 -40.17
CA THR A 4 22.71 49.26 -39.12
C THR A 4 21.18 49.16 -39.33
N ASP A 5 20.45 49.18 -38.21
CA ASP A 5 19.24 49.97 -37.88
C ASP A 5 17.95 50.07 -38.72
N ASP A 6 16.90 50.30 -37.91
CA ASP A 6 15.63 51.01 -38.13
C ASP A 6 14.45 50.27 -38.78
N HIS A 7 13.18 50.47 -38.41
CA HIS A 7 12.43 50.87 -37.20
C HIS A 7 10.93 50.90 -37.67
N ILE A 8 9.97 50.83 -36.73
CA ILE A 8 8.52 51.19 -36.85
C ILE A 8 7.59 50.11 -37.48
N GLY A 9 6.45 49.70 -36.89
CA GLY A 9 5.74 50.07 -35.66
C GLY A 9 4.30 49.50 -35.62
N TRP A 10 3.66 49.64 -34.44
CA TRP A 10 2.23 49.45 -34.08
C TRP A 10 1.74 47.99 -33.88
N THR A 11 1.03 47.58 -32.81
CA THR A 11 0.34 48.26 -31.70
C THR A 11 0.21 47.30 -30.50
N GLN A 12 0.31 47.85 -29.28
CA GLN A 12 -0.01 47.21 -28.00
C GLN A 12 -1.53 47.10 -27.80
N THR A 13 -1.98 45.99 -27.19
CA THR A 13 -3.18 45.97 -26.35
C THR A 13 -2.85 45.14 -25.11
N GLU A 14 -2.86 45.80 -23.96
CA GLU A 14 -2.60 45.23 -22.64
C GLU A 14 -3.70 44.23 -22.24
N ILE A 15 -3.31 43.05 -21.77
CA ILE A 15 -4.10 42.25 -20.83
C ILE A 15 -3.31 42.24 -19.53
N ILE A 16 -3.85 42.94 -18.54
CA ILE A 16 -3.33 43.04 -17.18
C ILE A 16 -3.53 41.67 -16.51
N ASN A 17 -2.43 40.95 -16.25
CA ASN A 17 -2.42 39.77 -15.38
C ASN A 17 -2.25 40.22 -13.92
N ASP A 18 -3.23 39.87 -13.08
CA ASP A 18 -3.25 40.17 -11.65
C ASP A 18 -2.42 39.13 -10.86
N ASP A 19 -1.09 39.24 -10.98
CA ASP A 19 -0.09 38.29 -10.44
C ASP A 19 0.36 38.61 -8.98
N LYS A 20 -0.40 39.45 -8.26
CA LYS A 20 -0.05 39.89 -6.88
C LYS A 20 -0.80 39.15 -5.77
N SER A 21 -1.92 38.49 -6.08
CA SER A 21 -2.69 37.69 -5.11
C SER A 21 -2.02 36.34 -4.79
N ASP A 22 -1.47 35.67 -5.81
CA ASP A 22 -0.92 34.32 -5.69
C ASP A 22 0.45 34.29 -4.98
N ARG A 23 1.26 35.35 -5.14
CA ARG A 23 2.53 35.48 -4.40
C ARG A 23 2.33 35.66 -2.89
N LYS A 24 1.33 36.44 -2.46
CA LYS A 24 1.02 36.63 -1.04
C LYS A 24 0.54 35.34 -0.36
N THR A 25 -0.20 34.51 -1.08
CA THR A 25 -0.68 33.21 -0.57
C THR A 25 0.47 32.20 -0.46
N TYR A 26 1.39 32.20 -1.42
CA TYR A 26 2.56 31.33 -1.43
C TYR A 26 3.59 31.69 -0.33
N ASP A 27 3.82 32.99 -0.11
CA ASP A 27 4.75 33.47 0.91
C ASP A 27 4.21 33.29 2.34
N ASN A 28 2.88 33.40 2.54
CA ASN A 28 2.25 33.08 3.82
C ASN A 28 2.37 31.58 4.18
N ILE A 29 2.28 30.68 3.19
CA ILE A 29 2.43 29.24 3.41
C ILE A 29 3.89 28.88 3.78
N GLN A 30 4.88 29.54 3.16
CA GLN A 30 6.29 29.32 3.52
C GLN A 30 6.64 29.83 4.93
N ASN A 31 6.01 30.92 5.38
CA ASN A 31 6.20 31.44 6.74
C ASN A 31 5.54 30.54 7.79
N ILE A 32 4.36 29.98 7.52
CA ILE A 32 3.70 28.98 8.39
C ILE A 32 4.55 27.70 8.52
N VAL A 33 5.24 27.31 7.45
CA VAL A 33 6.15 26.16 7.47
C VAL A 33 7.43 26.45 8.27
N LYS A 34 7.95 27.69 8.25
CA LYS A 34 9.15 28.07 9.02
C LYS A 34 8.91 28.16 10.52
N GLU A 35 7.75 28.65 10.98
CA GLU A 35 7.43 28.73 12.41
C GLU A 35 7.23 27.35 13.06
N SER A 36 6.92 26.31 12.27
CA SER A 36 6.78 24.92 12.76
C SER A 36 8.10 24.22 13.11
N VAL A 37 9.26 24.84 12.82
CA VAL A 37 10.59 24.24 13.01
C VAL A 37 11.31 24.75 14.27
N SER A 38 10.76 25.76 14.97
CA SER A 38 11.39 26.31 16.18
C SER A 38 10.50 26.17 17.42
N SER A 39 10.42 24.98 18.00
CA SER A 39 10.50 24.78 19.46
C SER A 39 10.38 23.30 19.83
N THR A 40 11.48 22.77 20.36
CA THR A 40 11.52 21.43 20.96
C THR A 40 11.36 21.57 22.46
N LYS A 41 10.38 20.88 23.06
CA LYS A 41 10.53 20.29 24.40
C LYS A 41 9.45 19.22 24.66
N ASN A 42 9.93 17.98 24.80
CA ASN A 42 9.36 16.79 25.42
C ASN A 42 7.94 16.89 26.00
N GLN A 43 6.97 16.21 25.37
CA GLN A 43 6.14 15.16 25.96
C GLN A 43 5.13 14.63 24.92
N CYS A 44 4.72 13.38 25.10
CA CYS A 44 3.73 12.68 24.29
C CYS A 44 2.42 13.47 24.23
N ASN A 45 2.13 14.14 23.12
CA ASN A 45 0.79 14.59 22.74
C ASN A 45 0.76 14.87 21.24
N ASP A 46 -0.17 14.20 20.56
CA ASP A 46 -0.56 14.46 19.19
C ASP A 46 -1.04 15.91 19.06
N GLY A 47 -0.29 16.73 18.30
CA GLY A 47 -0.74 18.03 17.85
C GLY A 47 -1.81 17.89 16.77
N ILE A 48 -3.02 17.47 17.17
CA ILE A 48 -4.24 17.51 16.37
C ILE A 48 -5.26 18.28 17.19
N ASP A 49 -5.05 19.60 17.33
CA ASP A 49 -6.13 20.46 17.80
C ASP A 49 -6.04 21.84 17.15
N GLU A 50 -6.88 22.04 16.12
CA GLU A 50 -7.37 23.36 15.71
C GLU A 50 -8.62 23.19 14.82
N PHE A 51 -9.74 22.83 15.47
CA PHE A 51 -10.99 22.36 14.87
C PHE A 51 -11.99 23.46 14.43
N ALA A 52 -11.51 24.64 14.06
CA ALA A 52 -12.32 25.67 13.37
C ALA A 52 -12.15 25.66 11.83
N LYS A 53 -11.27 24.81 11.28
CA LYS A 53 -10.86 24.79 9.84
C LYS A 53 -11.55 23.72 8.96
N ASN A 54 -12.60 23.03 9.44
CA ASN A 54 -13.10 21.80 8.81
C ASN A 54 -13.90 21.97 7.50
N ALA A 55 -14.69 23.03 7.31
CA ALA A 55 -15.48 23.19 6.09
C ALA A 55 -14.59 23.53 4.88
N ILE A 56 -13.74 24.56 5.02
CA ILE A 56 -12.78 24.99 3.99
C ILE A 56 -11.82 23.85 3.60
N LYS A 57 -11.40 23.03 4.57
CA LYS A 57 -10.53 21.87 4.30
C LYS A 57 -11.24 20.74 3.55
N ASN A 58 -12.54 20.55 3.78
CA ASN A 58 -13.34 19.58 3.02
C ASN A 58 -13.64 20.09 1.61
N GLU A 59 -14.00 21.37 1.45
CA GLU A 59 -14.21 21.99 0.13
C GLU A 59 -12.94 21.96 -0.72
N TYR A 60 -11.78 22.29 -0.13
CA TYR A 60 -10.50 22.17 -0.81
C TYR A 60 -10.20 20.72 -1.22
N TYR A 61 -10.50 19.75 -0.35
CA TYR A 61 -10.33 18.34 -0.68
C TYR A 61 -11.20 17.93 -1.87
N GLU A 62 -12.48 18.28 -1.87
CA GLU A 62 -13.38 17.98 -3.00
C GLU A 62 -12.96 18.70 -4.29
N PHE A 63 -12.43 19.93 -4.21
CA PHE A 63 -11.86 20.64 -5.36
C PHE A 63 -10.66 19.89 -5.95
N VAL A 64 -9.72 19.42 -5.12
CA VAL A 64 -8.56 18.64 -5.60
C VAL A 64 -9.02 17.30 -6.20
N GLU A 65 -10.01 16.63 -5.61
CA GLU A 65 -10.60 15.42 -6.17
C GLU A 65 -11.25 15.67 -7.53
N ALA A 66 -12.01 16.76 -7.69
CA ALA A 66 -12.64 17.12 -8.96
C ALA A 66 -11.59 17.36 -10.06
N LYS A 67 -10.54 18.12 -9.74
CA LYS A 67 -9.41 18.33 -10.66
C LYS A 67 -8.71 17.03 -11.03
N HIS A 68 -8.57 16.12 -10.06
CA HIS A 68 -7.95 14.82 -10.29
C HIS A 68 -8.83 13.90 -11.15
N ALA A 69 -10.16 13.95 -10.97
CA ALA A 69 -11.11 13.21 -11.78
C ALA A 69 -11.07 13.61 -13.25
N VAL A 70 -10.89 14.91 -13.55
CA VAL A 70 -10.69 15.39 -14.94
C VAL A 70 -9.43 14.77 -15.55
N LYS A 71 -8.30 14.77 -14.83
CA LYS A 71 -7.06 14.14 -15.31
C LYS A 71 -7.22 12.64 -15.59
N TYR A 72 -8.04 11.94 -14.81
CA TYR A 72 -8.35 10.53 -15.06
C TYR A 72 -9.09 10.33 -16.38
N ILE A 73 -10.12 11.15 -16.63
CA ILE A 73 -10.90 11.10 -17.87
C ILE A 73 -10.00 11.39 -19.09
N GLU A 74 -9.19 12.44 -19.02
CA GLU A 74 -8.23 12.78 -20.09
C GLU A 74 -7.23 11.64 -20.34
N TYR A 75 -6.71 11.02 -19.28
CA TYR A 75 -5.79 9.89 -19.40
C TYR A 75 -6.45 8.70 -20.10
N CYS A 76 -7.64 8.29 -19.66
CA CYS A 76 -8.37 7.18 -20.26
C CYS A 76 -8.66 7.43 -21.74
N ALA A 77 -9.15 8.61 -22.09
CA ALA A 77 -9.42 9.00 -23.47
C ALA A 77 -8.16 9.00 -24.34
N LYS A 78 -6.99 9.37 -23.79
CA LYS A 78 -5.73 9.41 -24.54
C LYS A 78 -5.03 8.07 -24.64
N HIS A 79 -4.92 7.34 -23.53
CA HIS A 79 -4.03 6.19 -23.39
C HIS A 79 -4.74 4.86 -23.51
N LEU A 80 -6.05 4.78 -23.24
CA LEU A 80 -6.79 3.52 -23.35
C LEU A 80 -7.64 3.45 -24.63
N LYS A 81 -7.76 4.56 -25.36
CA LYS A 81 -8.44 4.61 -26.65
C LYS A 81 -7.90 3.62 -27.67
N HIS A 82 -6.58 3.42 -27.74
CA HIS A 82 -5.99 2.45 -28.67
C HIS A 82 -6.49 1.00 -28.45
N ILE A 83 -6.80 0.63 -27.20
CA ILE A 83 -7.35 -0.69 -26.86
C ILE A 83 -8.77 -0.82 -27.44
N VAL A 84 -9.57 0.23 -27.30
CA VAL A 84 -10.94 0.28 -27.84
C VAL A 84 -10.89 0.29 -29.37
N ASP A 85 -10.01 1.08 -29.98
CA ASP A 85 -9.85 1.21 -31.42
C ASP A 85 -9.43 -0.10 -32.11
N GLN A 86 -8.67 -0.94 -31.42
CA GLN A 86 -8.24 -2.26 -31.92
C GLN A 86 -9.32 -3.34 -31.78
N ASN A 87 -10.43 -3.05 -31.10
CA ASN A 87 -11.47 -4.01 -30.79
C ASN A 87 -12.68 -3.85 -31.73
N SER A 88 -13.12 -4.94 -32.36
CA SER A 88 -14.25 -4.93 -33.29
C SER A 88 -15.59 -4.58 -32.63
N ALA A 89 -15.70 -4.67 -31.31
CA ALA A 89 -16.88 -4.27 -30.54
C ALA A 89 -16.97 -2.75 -30.30
N LYS A 90 -16.04 -1.94 -30.80
CA LYS A 90 -16.08 -0.48 -30.70
C LYS A 90 -17.38 0.09 -31.31
N PRO A 91 -18.14 0.93 -30.58
CA PRO A 91 -19.29 1.65 -31.14
C PRO A 91 -18.90 2.55 -32.31
N LYS A 92 -19.74 2.60 -33.36
CA LYS A 92 -19.44 3.37 -34.59
C LYS A 92 -19.35 4.89 -34.36
N ASP A 93 -20.06 5.39 -33.38
CA ASP A 93 -20.11 6.79 -32.97
C ASP A 93 -19.21 7.10 -31.77
N TYR A 94 -18.41 6.14 -31.31
CA TYR A 94 -17.53 6.29 -30.13
C TYR A 94 -16.64 7.53 -30.20
N ASP A 95 -16.08 7.83 -31.38
CA ASP A 95 -15.22 9.01 -31.58
C ASP A 95 -15.96 10.35 -31.53
N LYS A 96 -17.30 10.34 -31.53
CA LYS A 96 -18.15 11.54 -31.38
C LYS A 96 -18.53 11.81 -29.93
N TRP A 97 -18.35 10.84 -29.04
CA TRP A 97 -18.68 10.98 -27.63
C TRP A 97 -17.66 11.85 -26.90
N THR A 98 -18.08 12.46 -25.80
CA THR A 98 -17.19 13.17 -24.88
C THR A 98 -16.19 12.20 -24.26
N ASP A 99 -15.02 12.71 -23.83
CA ASP A 99 -14.01 11.90 -23.14
C ASP A 99 -14.60 11.14 -21.95
N LYS A 100 -15.52 11.78 -21.20
CA LYS A 100 -16.21 11.15 -20.07
C LYS A 100 -17.05 9.95 -20.50
N GLU A 101 -17.87 10.09 -21.53
CA GLU A 101 -18.71 9.01 -22.06
C GLU A 101 -17.87 7.85 -22.60
N GLN A 102 -16.78 8.16 -23.30
CA GLN A 102 -15.82 7.16 -23.78
C GLN A 102 -15.21 6.36 -22.60
N CYS A 103 -14.78 7.06 -21.56
CA CYS A 103 -14.24 6.44 -20.35
C CYS A 103 -15.26 5.55 -19.65
N GLU A 104 -16.46 6.06 -19.41
CA GLU A 104 -17.53 5.31 -18.75
C GLU A 104 -17.94 4.08 -19.56
N HIS A 105 -18.03 4.19 -20.89
CA HIS A 105 -18.29 3.06 -21.76
C HIS A 105 -17.23 1.97 -21.63
N MET A 106 -15.95 2.35 -21.72
CA MET A 106 -14.85 1.41 -21.60
C MET A 106 -14.84 0.74 -20.23
N LEU A 107 -15.03 1.49 -19.15
CA LEU A 107 -15.10 0.95 -17.78
C LEU A 107 -16.29 -0.01 -17.57
N ASN A 108 -17.43 0.25 -18.22
CA ASN A 108 -18.60 -0.64 -18.15
C ASN A 108 -18.45 -1.89 -19.03
N ASN A 109 -17.57 -1.87 -20.04
CA ASN A 109 -17.34 -2.95 -20.99
C ASN A 109 -15.91 -3.52 -20.92
N ILE A 110 -15.25 -3.39 -19.77
CA ILE A 110 -13.84 -3.81 -19.57
C ILE A 110 -13.60 -5.24 -20.06
N LYS A 111 -14.48 -6.18 -19.73
CA LYS A 111 -14.35 -7.58 -20.16
C LYS A 111 -14.21 -7.73 -21.67
N THR A 112 -14.89 -6.90 -22.44
CA THR A 112 -14.83 -6.88 -23.91
C THR A 112 -13.47 -6.39 -24.40
N TYR A 113 -12.91 -5.38 -23.74
CA TYR A 113 -11.68 -4.71 -24.16
C TYR A 113 -10.40 -5.36 -23.61
N VAL A 114 -10.48 -6.08 -22.49
CA VAL A 114 -9.33 -6.73 -21.85
C VAL A 114 -9.65 -8.19 -21.50
N PRO A 115 -9.98 -9.04 -22.49
CA PRO A 115 -10.47 -10.39 -22.25
C PRO A 115 -9.47 -11.31 -21.54
N ASN A 116 -8.19 -10.96 -21.52
CA ASN A 116 -7.13 -11.74 -20.88
C ASN A 116 -7.09 -11.55 -19.34
N VAL A 117 -7.74 -10.51 -18.80
CA VAL A 117 -7.80 -10.28 -17.36
C VAL A 117 -8.85 -11.23 -16.75
N PRO A 118 -8.50 -12.03 -15.73
CA PRO A 118 -9.46 -12.91 -15.05
C PRO A 118 -10.69 -12.16 -14.55
N ASP A 119 -11.88 -12.77 -14.69
CA ASP A 119 -13.16 -12.19 -14.27
C ASP A 119 -13.14 -11.72 -12.80
N SER A 120 -12.46 -12.48 -11.94
CA SER A 120 -12.32 -12.20 -10.49
C SER A 120 -11.57 -10.90 -10.19
N LEU A 121 -10.81 -10.39 -11.16
CA LEU A 121 -9.93 -9.23 -11.06
C LEU A 121 -10.44 -7.99 -11.82
N LEU A 122 -11.46 -8.12 -12.67
CA LEU A 122 -11.95 -7.01 -13.49
C LEU A 122 -12.35 -5.76 -12.68
N PHE A 123 -12.80 -5.94 -11.42
CA PHE A 123 -13.20 -4.84 -10.54
C PHE A 123 -12.05 -3.89 -10.15
N PHE A 124 -10.79 -4.33 -10.23
CA PHE A 124 -9.64 -3.49 -9.90
C PHE A 124 -9.40 -2.38 -10.92
N ILE A 125 -9.65 -2.64 -12.20
CA ILE A 125 -9.40 -1.69 -13.27
C ILE A 125 -10.19 -0.38 -13.05
N PRO A 126 -11.52 -0.39 -12.83
CA PRO A 126 -12.24 0.84 -12.50
C PRO A 126 -11.84 1.40 -11.13
N ALA A 127 -11.41 0.57 -10.18
CA ALA A 127 -10.98 0.99 -8.84
C ALA A 127 -9.75 1.91 -8.86
N VAL A 128 -8.86 1.79 -9.86
CA VAL A 128 -7.69 2.67 -10.02
C VAL A 128 -8.11 4.14 -10.26
N PHE A 129 -9.26 4.37 -10.87
CA PHE A 129 -9.78 5.70 -11.20
C PHE A 129 -10.68 6.29 -10.10
N ARG A 130 -10.80 5.61 -8.96
CA ARG A 130 -11.68 5.99 -7.85
C ARG A 130 -10.86 6.45 -6.66
N ARG A 131 -11.37 7.46 -5.95
CA ARG A 131 -10.72 7.97 -4.74
C ARG A 131 -10.64 6.91 -3.66
N GLY A 132 -9.51 6.82 -2.95
CA GLY A 132 -9.29 5.75 -1.96
C GLY A 132 -10.27 5.75 -0.78
N ASP A 133 -10.83 6.91 -0.42
CA ASP A 133 -11.93 7.03 0.55
C ASP A 133 -13.19 7.48 -0.17
N CYS A 134 -14.20 6.62 -0.25
CA CYS A 134 -15.46 6.91 -0.93
C CYS A 134 -16.36 7.91 -0.20
N GLY A 135 -16.08 8.21 1.07
CA GLY A 135 -16.88 9.13 1.89
C GLY A 135 -18.11 8.49 2.52
N ASN A 136 -18.22 7.16 2.54
CA ASN A 136 -19.30 6.44 3.22
C ASN A 136 -19.39 6.77 4.72
N SER A 137 -20.60 6.64 5.29
CA SER A 137 -20.79 6.80 6.74
C SER A 137 -20.14 5.66 7.52
N THR A 138 -20.07 5.81 8.83
CA THR A 138 -19.58 4.77 9.75
C THR A 138 -20.71 3.87 10.26
N ASP A 139 -21.90 3.97 9.66
CA ASP A 139 -23.04 3.17 10.05
C ASP A 139 -22.83 1.72 9.61
N LYS A 140 -23.53 0.79 10.27
CA LYS A 140 -23.44 -0.62 9.90
C LYS A 140 -24.14 -0.82 8.55
N PRO A 141 -23.46 -1.35 7.52
CA PRO A 141 -24.11 -1.67 6.27
C PRO A 141 -25.04 -2.88 6.43
N LEU A 142 -26.06 -3.00 5.57
CA LEU A 142 -27.08 -4.05 5.67
C LEU A 142 -26.53 -5.47 5.58
N TRP A 143 -25.42 -5.67 4.88
CA TRP A 143 -24.76 -6.97 4.76
C TRP A 143 -23.92 -7.36 5.98
N LEU A 144 -23.72 -6.46 6.95
CA LEU A 144 -22.86 -6.72 8.11
C LEU A 144 -23.55 -7.62 9.12
N ASP A 145 -23.16 -8.89 9.12
CA ASP A 145 -23.35 -9.80 10.24
C ASP A 145 -22.33 -9.52 11.35
N MET A 146 -22.81 -9.08 12.52
CA MET A 146 -21.96 -8.74 13.66
C MET A 146 -21.40 -9.97 14.39
N GLU A 147 -22.11 -11.09 14.41
CA GLU A 147 -21.63 -12.33 15.04
C GLU A 147 -20.48 -12.92 14.22
N LYS A 148 -20.66 -12.95 12.90
CA LYS A 148 -19.61 -13.34 11.95
C LYS A 148 -18.40 -12.41 12.02
N PHE A 149 -18.62 -11.09 12.15
CA PHE A 149 -17.54 -10.13 12.33
C PHE A 149 -16.73 -10.39 13.61
N GLN A 150 -17.40 -10.69 14.73
CA GLN A 150 -16.75 -10.99 16.00
C GLN A 150 -16.02 -12.34 15.98
N ARG A 151 -16.56 -13.33 15.26
CA ARG A 151 -15.91 -14.62 15.05
C ARG A 151 -14.60 -14.47 14.28
N GLY A 152 -14.58 -13.66 13.22
CA GLY A 152 -13.34 -13.38 12.49
C GLY A 152 -12.31 -12.58 13.31
N GLN A 153 -12.76 -11.67 14.18
CA GLN A 153 -11.87 -11.03 15.16
C GLN A 153 -11.28 -12.06 16.14
N LYS A 154 -12.07 -13.03 16.60
CA LYS A 154 -11.57 -14.12 17.46
C LYS A 154 -10.52 -14.96 16.72
N PHE A 155 -10.79 -15.36 15.48
CA PHE A 155 -9.82 -16.05 14.63
C PHE A 155 -8.49 -15.27 14.57
N ALA A 156 -8.55 -13.96 14.32
CA ALA A 156 -7.35 -13.14 14.23
C ALA A 156 -6.55 -13.10 15.55
N ARG A 157 -7.23 -13.00 16.70
CA ARG A 157 -6.59 -13.06 18.03
C ARG A 157 -5.93 -14.41 18.29
N ASP A 158 -6.58 -15.50 17.88
CA ASP A 158 -6.07 -16.86 18.08
C ASP A 158 -4.85 -17.19 17.19
N HIS A 159 -4.58 -16.37 16.16
CA HIS A 159 -3.55 -16.59 15.15
C HIS A 159 -2.62 -15.37 14.93
N ILE A 160 -2.51 -14.46 15.90
CA ILE A 160 -1.84 -13.17 15.69
C ILE A 160 -0.36 -13.29 15.29
N PHE A 161 0.38 -14.29 15.82
CA PHE A 161 1.76 -14.54 15.39
C PHE A 161 1.84 -14.89 13.90
N SER A 162 1.00 -15.82 13.45
CA SER A 162 0.91 -16.23 12.05
C SER A 162 0.50 -15.07 11.15
N LEU A 163 -0.49 -14.27 11.57
CA LEU A 163 -0.94 -13.10 10.82
C LEU A 163 0.18 -12.08 10.66
N PHE A 164 0.93 -11.75 11.70
CA PHE A 164 1.97 -10.72 11.61
C PHE A 164 3.15 -11.14 10.74
N ILE A 165 3.54 -12.43 10.78
CA ILE A 165 4.54 -12.96 9.86
C ILE A 165 4.00 -12.91 8.42
N ALA A 166 2.74 -13.31 8.19
CA ALA A 166 2.14 -13.26 6.87
C ALA A 166 2.00 -11.82 6.33
N ASN A 167 1.63 -10.86 7.17
CA ASN A 167 1.52 -9.46 6.79
C ASN A 167 2.90 -8.91 6.39
N ALA A 168 3.96 -9.24 7.13
CA ALA A 168 5.33 -8.85 6.78
C ALA A 168 5.78 -9.47 5.43
N LEU A 169 5.51 -10.76 5.21
CA LEU A 169 5.81 -11.43 3.95
C LEU A 169 4.97 -10.88 2.78
N SER A 170 3.72 -10.48 3.04
CA SER A 170 2.85 -9.90 2.01
C SER A 170 3.38 -8.59 1.46
N LEU A 171 4.15 -7.82 2.24
CA LEU A 171 4.81 -6.60 1.76
C LEU A 171 5.82 -6.88 0.63
N PHE A 172 6.48 -8.04 0.62
CA PHE A 172 7.41 -8.41 -0.45
C PHE A 172 6.71 -8.49 -1.80
N MET A 173 5.45 -8.93 -1.82
CA MET A 173 4.65 -8.96 -3.04
C MET A 173 3.95 -7.63 -3.29
N LEU A 174 3.38 -6.97 -2.27
CA LEU A 174 2.66 -5.72 -2.48
C LEU A 174 3.58 -4.60 -3.01
N PHE A 175 4.84 -4.56 -2.58
CA PHE A 175 5.77 -3.50 -2.98
C PHE A 175 6.25 -3.65 -4.42
N THR A 176 5.93 -4.74 -5.11
CA THR A 176 6.24 -4.88 -6.53
C THR A 176 5.35 -3.97 -7.37
N SER A 177 4.15 -3.62 -6.88
CA SER A 177 3.35 -2.53 -7.44
C SER A 177 4.10 -1.20 -7.28
N ILE A 178 4.46 -0.61 -8.42
CA ILE A 178 5.28 0.59 -8.50
C ILE A 178 4.62 1.76 -7.76
N ASP A 179 3.31 1.93 -7.88
CA ASP A 179 2.60 3.08 -7.31
C ASP A 179 2.43 2.97 -5.79
N GLY A 180 2.16 1.75 -5.30
CA GLY A 180 2.13 1.46 -3.87
C GLY A 180 3.48 1.74 -3.21
N LEU A 181 4.57 1.21 -3.78
CA LEU A 181 5.92 1.43 -3.28
C LEU A 181 6.33 2.92 -3.30
N LYS A 182 6.08 3.61 -4.41
CA LYS A 182 6.37 5.05 -4.56
C LYS A 182 5.65 5.88 -3.50
N THR A 183 4.38 5.58 -3.22
CA THR A 183 3.62 6.23 -2.15
C THR A 183 4.34 6.11 -0.80
N LEU A 184 4.83 4.92 -0.47
CA LEU A 184 5.53 4.71 0.81
C LEU A 184 6.86 5.46 0.89
N ILE A 185 7.63 5.48 -0.19
CA ILE A 185 8.86 6.26 -0.27
C ILE A 185 8.56 7.75 -0.10
N PHE A 186 7.55 8.25 -0.82
CA PHE A 186 7.15 9.66 -0.79
C PHE A 186 6.78 10.15 0.62
N THR A 187 6.14 9.31 1.44
CA THR A 187 5.81 9.70 2.83
C THR A 187 7.04 9.92 3.71
N GLN A 188 8.20 9.38 3.32
CA GLN A 188 9.46 9.45 4.06
C GLN A 188 9.34 8.86 5.49
N LYS A 189 8.46 7.88 5.69
CA LYS A 189 8.21 7.24 7.00
C LYS A 189 8.73 5.82 7.12
N SER A 190 9.38 5.26 6.10
CA SER A 190 9.93 3.88 6.17
C SER A 190 11.16 3.62 5.30
N HIS A 191 11.84 4.66 4.82
CA HIS A 191 13.05 4.53 3.99
C HIS A 191 14.34 4.32 4.80
N THR A 192 14.24 4.08 6.11
CA THR A 192 15.36 3.63 6.94
C THR A 192 14.84 2.56 7.90
N PRO A 193 15.70 1.64 8.39
CA PRO A 193 15.29 0.65 9.39
C PRO A 193 14.58 1.25 10.62
N TYR A 194 15.07 2.35 11.16
CA TYR A 194 14.45 3.01 12.32
C TYR A 194 13.06 3.61 12.00
N LEU A 195 12.91 4.24 10.83
CA LEU A 195 11.61 4.78 10.42
C LEU A 195 10.62 3.65 10.11
N ALA A 196 11.09 2.59 9.45
CA ALA A 196 10.31 1.38 9.22
C ALA A 196 9.83 0.78 10.54
N PHE A 197 10.71 0.64 11.55
CA PHE A 197 10.34 0.18 12.90
C PHE A 197 9.15 0.95 13.46
N LYS A 198 9.23 2.29 13.48
CA LYS A 198 8.13 3.13 13.98
C LYS A 198 6.84 2.92 13.19
N ARG A 199 6.93 2.87 11.86
CA ARG A 199 5.76 2.74 10.98
C ARG A 199 5.07 1.39 11.16
N TYR A 200 5.83 0.28 11.10
CA TYR A 200 5.23 -1.04 11.16
C TYR A 200 4.81 -1.43 12.58
N LEU A 201 5.51 -0.97 13.63
CA LEU A 201 5.01 -1.09 15.01
C LEU A 201 3.65 -0.38 15.17
N SER A 202 3.52 0.82 14.61
CA SER A 202 2.28 1.59 14.59
C SER A 202 1.15 0.85 13.85
N SER A 203 1.44 0.25 12.69
CA SER A 203 0.48 -0.56 11.93
C SER A 203 0.06 -1.83 12.67
N SER A 204 1.01 -2.59 13.21
CA SER A 204 0.75 -3.80 14.02
C SER A 204 -0.13 -3.48 15.24
N CYS A 205 0.11 -2.36 15.92
CA CYS A 205 -0.72 -1.93 17.03
C CYS A 205 -2.16 -1.61 16.60
N ARG A 206 -2.34 -0.97 15.44
CA ARG A 206 -3.66 -0.61 14.89
C ARG A 206 -4.46 -1.85 14.52
N GLU A 207 -3.84 -2.77 13.79
CA GLU A 207 -4.45 -4.06 13.47
C GLU A 207 -4.89 -4.79 14.75
N ARG A 208 -4.01 -4.87 15.76
CA ARG A 208 -4.36 -5.46 17.06
C ARG A 208 -5.54 -4.75 17.74
N ILE A 209 -5.61 -3.43 17.69
CA ILE A 209 -6.75 -2.64 18.21
C ILE A 209 -8.04 -3.00 17.45
N TRP A 210 -8.00 -3.13 16.13
CA TRP A 210 -9.17 -3.45 15.31
C TRP A 210 -9.65 -4.88 15.52
N MET A 211 -8.75 -5.82 15.83
CA MET A 211 -9.10 -7.22 16.13
C MET A 211 -9.56 -7.45 17.57
N THR A 212 -9.38 -6.47 18.47
CA THR A 212 -9.72 -6.60 19.90
C THR A 212 -10.86 -5.69 20.34
N GLY A 213 -11.06 -4.54 19.69
CA GLY A 213 -12.13 -3.59 20.01
C GLY A 213 -13.33 -3.68 19.08
N ASN A 214 -14.40 -2.92 19.38
CA ASN A 214 -15.56 -2.80 18.51
C ASN A 214 -15.48 -1.52 17.67
N PRO A 215 -15.13 -1.58 16.38
CA PRO A 215 -14.97 -0.39 15.55
C PRO A 215 -16.30 0.26 15.10
N TRP A 216 -17.44 -0.36 15.41
CA TRP A 216 -18.78 0.10 15.01
C TRP A 216 -19.50 0.94 16.07
N ILE A 217 -18.85 1.20 17.20
CA ILE A 217 -19.38 2.04 18.28
C ILE A 217 -18.51 3.29 18.39
N LYS A 218 -19.13 4.44 18.13
CA LYS A 218 -18.48 5.75 18.22
C LYS A 218 -17.87 5.96 19.61
N GLY A 219 -16.65 6.47 19.65
CA GLY A 219 -15.91 6.75 20.89
C GLY A 219 -15.07 5.59 21.43
N THR A 220 -15.25 4.36 20.94
CA THR A 220 -14.33 3.27 21.29
C THR A 220 -12.94 3.51 20.71
N ARG A 221 -11.91 2.88 21.32
CA ARG A 221 -10.53 2.94 20.82
C ARG A 221 -10.42 2.48 19.37
N ALA A 222 -11.11 1.39 18.99
CA ALA A 222 -11.08 0.87 17.63
C ALA A 222 -11.75 1.80 16.61
N TYR A 223 -12.91 2.38 16.96
CA TYR A 223 -13.57 3.37 16.11
C TYR A 223 -12.66 4.59 15.88
N ASN A 224 -12.13 5.17 16.96
CA ASN A 224 -11.30 6.37 16.88
C ASN A 224 -10.03 6.12 16.05
N ASP A 225 -9.42 4.95 16.23
CA ASP A 225 -8.21 4.56 15.49
C ASP A 225 -8.47 4.40 13.99
N ILE A 226 -9.58 3.76 13.59
CA ILE A 226 -10.00 3.71 12.17
C ILE A 226 -10.20 5.12 11.61
N GLN A 227 -10.87 6.03 12.33
CA GLN A 227 -11.07 7.40 11.86
C GLN A 227 -9.74 8.15 11.70
N ILE A 228 -8.75 7.89 12.57
CA ILE A 228 -7.39 8.43 12.42
C ILE A 228 -6.77 7.92 11.12
N VAL A 229 -6.80 6.60 10.86
CA VAL A 229 -6.21 6.02 9.65
C VAL A 229 -6.90 6.53 8.39
N ARG A 230 -8.23 6.61 8.39
CA ARG A 230 -9.02 7.17 7.27
C ARG A 230 -8.60 8.61 6.96
N ARG A 231 -8.43 9.46 7.98
CA ARG A 231 -7.90 10.82 7.81
C ARG A 231 -6.45 10.85 7.31
N MET A 232 -5.61 9.93 7.77
CA MET A 232 -4.23 9.80 7.28
C MET A 232 -4.21 9.47 5.78
N HIS A 233 -5.03 8.52 5.34
CA HIS A 233 -5.16 8.15 3.93
C HIS A 233 -5.64 9.32 3.06
N ARG A 234 -6.67 10.07 3.50
CA ARG A 234 -7.11 11.30 2.82
C ARG A 234 -5.99 12.34 2.73
N ALA A 235 -5.25 12.56 3.82
CA ALA A 235 -4.16 13.53 3.84
C ALA A 235 -3.01 13.13 2.89
N VAL A 236 -2.68 11.83 2.81
CA VAL A 236 -1.68 11.33 1.85
C VAL A 236 -2.19 11.46 0.42
N ARG A 237 -3.45 11.09 0.16
CA ARG A 237 -4.07 11.23 -1.16
C ARG A 237 -4.02 12.68 -1.65
N LEU A 238 -4.42 13.64 -0.81
CA LEU A 238 -4.37 15.06 -1.15
C LEU A 238 -2.96 15.50 -1.59
N LYS A 239 -1.94 15.13 -0.81
CA LYS A 239 -0.54 15.45 -1.13
C LYS A 239 -0.06 14.81 -2.44
N LEU A 240 -0.51 13.60 -2.74
CA LEU A 240 -0.16 12.88 -3.96
C LEU A 240 -0.85 13.51 -5.19
N CYS A 241 -2.15 13.79 -5.11
CA CYS A 241 -2.94 14.38 -6.20
C CYS A 241 -2.45 15.76 -6.64
N GLU A 242 -1.81 16.50 -5.72
CA GLU A 242 -1.15 17.78 -5.98
C GLU A 242 0.21 17.65 -6.69
N GLN A 243 0.82 16.47 -6.71
CA GLN A 243 2.11 16.29 -7.38
C GLN A 243 1.97 16.26 -8.90
N ASN A 244 2.99 16.78 -9.58
CA ASN A 244 3.23 16.47 -10.98
C ASN A 244 3.89 15.06 -11.08
N PRO A 245 3.48 14.18 -12.01
CA PRO A 245 4.01 12.82 -12.12
C PRO A 245 5.54 12.74 -12.22
N GLU A 246 6.19 13.61 -12.99
CA GLU A 246 7.65 13.60 -13.12
C GLU A 246 8.36 14.02 -11.83
N LYS A 247 7.80 15.03 -11.16
CA LYS A 247 8.32 15.48 -9.86
C LYS A 247 8.15 14.39 -8.80
N PHE A 248 7.02 13.69 -8.83
CA PHE A 248 6.75 12.54 -7.96
C PHE A 248 7.74 11.40 -8.22
N ASP A 249 8.01 11.07 -9.48
CA ASP A 249 8.99 10.06 -9.86
C ASP A 249 10.40 10.40 -9.37
N ARG A 250 10.82 11.67 -9.48
CA ARG A 250 12.10 12.13 -8.92
C ARG A 250 12.13 12.07 -7.38
N ALA A 251 11.04 12.48 -6.73
CA ALA A 251 10.94 12.51 -5.26
C ALA A 251 10.92 11.10 -4.63
N THR A 252 10.62 10.08 -5.42
CA THR A 252 10.54 8.68 -4.98
C THR A 252 11.80 7.87 -5.29
N LYS A 253 12.84 8.52 -5.85
CA LYS A 253 14.17 7.91 -5.99
C LYS A 253 14.95 7.96 -4.68
N ILE A 254 15.41 6.79 -4.23
CA ILE A 254 16.27 6.67 -3.05
C ILE A 254 17.72 6.83 -3.49
N ARG A 255 18.43 7.81 -2.91
CA ARG A 255 19.87 7.98 -3.14
C ARG A 255 20.62 6.84 -2.45
N ASN A 256 21.47 6.15 -3.20
CA ASN A 256 22.28 5.01 -2.75
C ASN A 256 21.43 3.93 -2.06
N PRO A 257 20.54 3.25 -2.81
CA PRO A 257 19.67 2.24 -2.25
C PRO A 257 20.48 1.02 -1.76
N TRP A 258 20.18 0.56 -0.55
CA TRP A 258 20.66 -0.72 -0.01
C TRP A 258 20.06 -1.89 -0.81
N CYS A 259 20.70 -2.28 -1.92
CA CYS A 259 20.21 -3.34 -2.81
C CYS A 259 21.28 -4.31 -3.36
N PRO A 260 22.09 -4.96 -2.49
CA PRO A 260 23.21 -5.81 -2.94
C PRO A 260 22.77 -7.09 -3.69
N SER A 261 21.55 -7.59 -3.46
CA SER A 261 21.10 -8.86 -4.05
C SER A 261 20.34 -8.69 -5.36
N LYS A 262 20.00 -7.46 -5.78
CA LYS A 262 19.17 -7.16 -6.96
C LYS A 262 19.60 -7.90 -8.21
N LYS A 263 20.90 -7.86 -8.54
CA LYS A 263 21.45 -8.50 -9.74
C LYS A 263 21.23 -10.02 -9.71
N THR A 264 21.39 -10.64 -8.54
CA THR A 264 21.16 -12.08 -8.37
C THR A 264 19.67 -12.41 -8.48
N ILE A 265 18.82 -11.60 -7.83
CA ILE A 265 17.37 -11.77 -7.84
C ILE A 265 16.83 -11.69 -9.28
N LEU A 266 17.22 -10.67 -10.06
CA LEU A 266 16.80 -10.53 -11.45
C LEU A 266 17.25 -11.70 -12.35
N LYS A 267 18.40 -12.32 -12.06
CA LYS A 267 18.86 -13.51 -12.78
C LYS A 267 18.05 -14.77 -12.45
N ASP A 268 17.57 -14.90 -11.23
CA ASP A 268 16.68 -16.00 -10.85
C ASP A 268 15.28 -15.76 -11.42
N LEU A 269 14.79 -14.52 -11.40
CA LEU A 269 13.47 -14.16 -11.93
C LEU A 269 13.39 -14.10 -13.46
N SER A 270 14.52 -14.12 -14.18
CA SER A 270 14.51 -14.06 -15.65
C SER A 270 13.87 -15.30 -16.30
N SER A 271 13.78 -16.42 -15.58
CA SER A 271 13.08 -17.63 -16.05
C SER A 271 11.57 -17.58 -15.79
N LEU A 272 11.07 -16.58 -15.07
CA LEU A 272 9.64 -16.43 -14.81
C LEU A 272 8.93 -15.97 -16.09
N ILE A 273 8.28 -16.92 -16.77
CA ILE A 273 7.43 -16.65 -17.93
C ILE A 273 6.09 -16.16 -17.39
N VAL A 274 5.69 -14.94 -17.77
CA VAL A 274 4.36 -14.41 -17.48
C VAL A 274 3.79 -13.90 -18.78
N GLU A 275 2.67 -14.49 -19.21
CA GLU A 275 1.95 -14.13 -20.43
C GLU A 275 1.08 -12.90 -20.16
N ASN A 276 1.63 -11.66 -20.12
CA ASN A 276 0.79 -10.46 -19.94
C ASN A 276 1.44 -9.16 -20.45
N ASP A 277 1.15 -8.77 -21.69
CA ASP A 277 1.62 -7.49 -22.26
C ASP A 277 0.78 -6.27 -21.80
N PHE A 278 -0.40 -6.53 -21.22
CA PHE A 278 -1.38 -5.49 -20.86
C PHE A 278 -0.94 -4.57 -19.70
N LEU A 279 -0.08 -5.06 -18.80
CA LEU A 279 0.26 -4.36 -17.55
C LEU A 279 1.20 -3.18 -17.73
N HIS A 280 1.92 -3.09 -18.85
CA HIS A 280 2.70 -1.91 -19.20
C HIS A 280 1.82 -0.69 -19.49
N LEU A 281 0.53 -0.90 -19.76
CA LEU A 281 -0.48 0.13 -19.97
C LEU A 281 -1.16 0.59 -18.67
N ALA A 282 -0.80 0.00 -17.52
CA ALA A 282 -1.36 0.40 -16.23
C ALA A 282 -1.06 1.89 -15.97
N PRO A 283 -2.08 2.68 -15.63
CA PRO A 283 -1.93 4.11 -15.53
C PRO A 283 -1.07 4.51 -14.34
N LYS A 284 -0.14 5.43 -14.56
CA LYS A 284 0.70 6.02 -13.52
C LYS A 284 -0.01 7.23 -12.90
N PHE A 285 -0.95 6.98 -12.00
CA PHE A 285 -1.61 8.07 -11.29
C PHE A 285 -0.98 8.36 -9.94
N THR A 286 -0.93 9.65 -9.62
CA THR A 286 -0.49 10.13 -8.32
C THR A 286 -1.69 10.23 -7.38
N GLY A 287 -1.93 9.22 -6.55
CA GLY A 287 -2.99 9.30 -5.54
C GLY A 287 -3.52 7.96 -5.11
N LEU A 288 -3.57 7.74 -3.78
CA LEU A 288 -4.11 6.52 -3.17
C LEU A 288 -5.54 6.28 -3.64
N ASN A 289 -5.77 5.22 -4.41
CA ASN A 289 -7.06 4.90 -5.04
C ASN A 289 -7.72 3.63 -4.43
N GLN A 290 -8.91 3.25 -4.91
CA GLN A 290 -9.62 2.07 -4.39
C GLN A 290 -8.86 0.76 -4.67
N ALA A 291 -8.14 0.66 -5.80
CA ALA A 291 -7.29 -0.49 -6.10
C ALA A 291 -6.11 -0.62 -5.11
N ASP A 292 -5.48 0.49 -4.72
CA ASP A 292 -4.43 0.49 -3.70
C ASP A 292 -4.96 0.04 -2.34
N MET A 293 -6.15 0.51 -1.97
CA MET A 293 -6.82 0.15 -0.73
C MET A 293 -7.20 -1.34 -0.72
N ALA A 294 -7.75 -1.86 -1.81
CA ALA A 294 -8.09 -3.28 -1.97
C ALA A 294 -6.83 -4.17 -1.98
N SER A 295 -5.76 -3.75 -2.67
CA SER A 295 -4.46 -4.46 -2.68
C SER A 295 -3.85 -4.50 -1.28
N THR A 296 -3.97 -3.41 -0.52
CA THR A 296 -3.52 -3.36 0.87
C THR A 296 -4.36 -4.29 1.75
N GLN A 297 -5.68 -4.36 1.54
CA GLN A 297 -6.55 -5.31 2.24
C GLN A 297 -6.14 -6.76 1.94
N PHE A 298 -5.81 -7.10 0.69
CA PHE A 298 -5.22 -8.40 0.34
C PHE A 298 -3.93 -8.67 1.13
N ALA A 299 -3.04 -7.69 1.30
CA ALA A 299 -1.79 -7.91 2.03
C ALA A 299 -1.97 -8.27 3.52
N PHE A 300 -3.15 -8.02 4.11
CA PHE A 300 -3.47 -8.39 5.48
C PHE A 300 -4.09 -9.79 5.64
N MET A 301 -4.62 -10.38 4.55
CA MET A 301 -5.45 -11.58 4.65
C MET A 301 -5.26 -12.59 3.52
N GLY A 302 -4.90 -12.16 2.32
CA GLY A 302 -4.90 -12.96 1.11
C GLY A 302 -3.98 -14.17 1.16
N ILE A 303 -2.73 -14.02 1.62
CA ILE A 303 -1.83 -15.18 1.68
C ILE A 303 -2.16 -16.16 2.80
N ILE A 304 -2.87 -15.71 3.84
CA ILE A 304 -3.41 -16.58 4.88
C ILE A 304 -4.52 -17.45 4.30
N LEU A 305 -5.35 -16.89 3.41
CA LEU A 305 -6.38 -17.65 2.71
C LEU A 305 -5.81 -18.64 1.69
N LEU A 306 -4.75 -18.26 0.98
CA LEU A 306 -4.12 -19.09 -0.04
C LEU A 306 -3.25 -20.20 0.55
N TYR A 307 -2.52 -19.90 1.63
CA TYR A 307 -1.48 -20.78 2.17
C TYR A 307 -1.60 -21.00 3.68
N PRO A 308 -2.80 -21.30 4.24
CA PRO A 308 -3.00 -21.32 5.69
C PRO A 308 -2.06 -22.29 6.43
N HIS A 309 -1.83 -23.48 5.85
CA HIS A 309 -0.92 -24.48 6.43
C HIS A 309 0.55 -24.05 6.45
N GLN A 310 0.95 -23.15 5.55
CA GLN A 310 2.30 -22.59 5.52
C GLN A 310 2.55 -21.66 6.72
N PHE A 311 1.46 -21.16 7.32
CA PHE A 311 1.45 -20.29 8.48
C PHE A 311 0.94 -20.98 9.76
N GLY A 312 0.81 -22.31 9.74
CA GLY A 312 0.36 -23.07 10.91
C GLY A 312 -1.11 -22.88 11.26
N ILE A 313 -1.91 -22.46 10.29
CA ILE A 313 -3.34 -22.25 10.45
C ILE A 313 -4.08 -23.48 9.94
N TYR A 314 -4.87 -24.06 10.83
CA TYR A 314 -5.72 -25.23 10.59
C TYR A 314 -7.11 -24.84 11.09
N ALA A 315 -7.85 -24.11 10.27
CA ALA A 315 -9.15 -23.55 10.62
C ALA A 315 -10.24 -23.99 9.65
N SER A 316 -11.49 -23.93 10.11
CA SER A 316 -12.64 -24.24 9.29
C SER A 316 -12.84 -23.17 8.19
N ASP A 317 -13.52 -23.55 7.11
CA ASP A 317 -13.94 -22.56 6.11
C ASP A 317 -14.87 -21.50 6.72
N GLU A 318 -15.66 -21.84 7.74
CA GLU A 318 -16.50 -20.90 8.46
C GLU A 318 -15.68 -19.83 9.21
N ASP A 319 -14.56 -20.21 9.84
CA ASP A 319 -13.66 -19.26 10.50
C ASP A 319 -12.91 -18.40 9.48
N MET A 320 -12.49 -18.98 8.35
CA MET A 320 -11.85 -18.25 7.26
C MET A 320 -12.80 -17.25 6.60
N GLU A 321 -14.05 -17.64 6.41
CA GLU A 321 -15.09 -16.77 5.89
C GLU A 321 -15.42 -15.65 6.89
N ALA A 322 -15.49 -15.95 8.18
CA ALA A 322 -15.65 -14.96 9.23
C ALA A 322 -14.48 -13.96 9.25
N PHE A 323 -13.24 -14.44 9.10
CA PHE A 323 -12.06 -13.58 8.98
C PHE A 323 -12.12 -12.66 7.76
N CYS A 324 -12.56 -13.17 6.61
CA CYS A 324 -12.81 -12.34 5.42
C CYS A 324 -13.88 -11.28 5.70
N HIS A 325 -14.97 -11.65 6.37
CA HIS A 325 -16.08 -10.75 6.72
C HIS A 325 -15.65 -9.63 7.68
N THR A 326 -14.78 -9.95 8.65
CA THR A 326 -14.14 -8.92 9.50
C THR A 326 -13.34 -7.93 8.66
N TRP A 327 -12.50 -8.41 7.75
CA TRP A 327 -11.73 -7.53 6.85
C TRP A 327 -12.62 -6.77 5.88
N LYS A 328 -13.76 -7.33 5.42
CA LYS A 328 -14.76 -6.61 4.62
C LYS A 328 -15.31 -5.41 5.39
N GLY A 329 -15.70 -5.62 6.65
CA GLY A 329 -16.16 -4.58 7.56
C GLY A 329 -15.11 -3.50 7.84
N ILE A 330 -13.86 -3.90 8.11
CA ILE A 330 -12.75 -2.94 8.30
C ILE A 330 -12.51 -2.13 7.02
N GLY A 331 -12.50 -2.78 5.85
CA GLY A 331 -12.35 -2.12 4.55
C GLY A 331 -13.44 -1.08 4.31
N TYR A 332 -14.71 -1.42 4.56
CA TYR A 332 -15.83 -0.49 4.51
C TYR A 332 -15.57 0.73 5.42
N LEU A 333 -15.23 0.51 6.69
CA LEU A 333 -14.99 1.60 7.64
C LEU A 333 -13.79 2.49 7.27
N LEU A 334 -12.81 1.96 6.54
CA LEU A 334 -11.66 2.69 6.00
C LEU A 334 -11.97 3.47 4.71
N GLY A 335 -13.18 3.32 4.14
CA GLY A 335 -13.62 4.04 2.94
C GLY A 335 -13.52 3.24 1.63
N ILE A 336 -13.36 1.91 1.69
CA ILE A 336 -13.42 1.05 0.51
C ILE A 336 -14.87 0.85 0.10
N GLU A 337 -15.21 1.14 -1.17
CA GLU A 337 -16.55 0.87 -1.70
C GLU A 337 -16.82 -0.63 -1.75
N ASP A 338 -18.06 -1.05 -1.49
CA ASP A 338 -18.41 -2.47 -1.41
C ASP A 338 -18.03 -3.27 -2.67
N GLN A 339 -18.19 -2.66 -3.86
CA GLN A 339 -17.84 -3.27 -5.15
C GLN A 339 -16.32 -3.44 -5.35
N TYR A 340 -15.49 -2.64 -4.66
CA TYR A 340 -14.03 -2.69 -4.75
C TYR A 340 -13.38 -3.36 -3.53
N ASN A 341 -14.19 -3.75 -2.54
CA ASN A 341 -13.71 -4.44 -1.35
C ASN A 341 -13.21 -5.83 -1.74
N PHE A 342 -11.94 -6.13 -1.45
CA PHE A 342 -11.31 -7.39 -1.83
C PHE A 342 -12.00 -8.59 -1.18
N CYS A 343 -12.58 -8.40 0.00
CA CYS A 343 -13.35 -9.41 0.72
C CYS A 343 -14.84 -9.47 0.29
N ASN A 344 -15.24 -8.85 -0.82
CA ASN A 344 -16.61 -8.95 -1.30
C ASN A 344 -16.87 -10.32 -1.98
N GLY A 345 -18.04 -10.90 -1.70
CA GLY A 345 -18.46 -12.21 -2.19
C GLY A 345 -18.26 -13.34 -1.19
N SER A 346 -18.43 -14.57 -1.66
CA SER A 346 -18.22 -15.82 -0.93
C SER A 346 -16.74 -16.12 -0.70
N LEU A 347 -16.42 -16.99 0.27
CA LEU A 347 -15.05 -17.43 0.52
C LEU A 347 -14.38 -18.01 -0.74
N LYS A 348 -15.14 -18.73 -1.58
CA LYS A 348 -14.65 -19.31 -2.84
C LYS A 348 -14.21 -18.21 -3.81
N GLU A 349 -15.02 -17.17 -3.99
CA GLU A 349 -14.71 -16.03 -4.86
C GLU A 349 -13.50 -15.25 -4.34
N ILE A 350 -13.40 -15.05 -3.03
CA ILE A 350 -12.26 -14.35 -2.41
C ILE A 350 -10.96 -15.16 -2.58
N LYS A 351 -11.00 -16.49 -2.40
CA LYS A 351 -9.86 -17.39 -2.64
C LYS A 351 -9.45 -17.37 -4.13
N GLN A 352 -10.41 -17.45 -5.05
CA GLN A 352 -10.14 -17.39 -6.49
C GLN A 352 -9.50 -16.06 -6.88
N ARG A 353 -10.08 -14.95 -6.43
CA ARG A 353 -9.52 -13.61 -6.63
C ARG A 353 -8.12 -13.46 -6.06
N SER A 354 -7.88 -13.99 -4.86
CA SER A 354 -6.56 -13.97 -4.23
C SER A 354 -5.53 -14.72 -5.08
N HIS A 355 -5.90 -15.88 -5.61
CA HIS A 355 -5.04 -16.68 -6.48
C HIS A 355 -4.73 -15.92 -7.78
N ASP A 356 -5.76 -15.41 -8.45
CA ASP A 356 -5.61 -14.68 -9.70
C ASP A 356 -4.80 -13.40 -9.48
N PHE A 357 -5.01 -12.67 -8.38
CA PHE A 357 -4.24 -11.48 -8.02
C PHE A 357 -2.73 -11.77 -7.93
N VAL A 358 -2.37 -12.90 -7.31
CA VAL A 358 -0.99 -13.35 -7.19
C VAL A 358 -0.40 -13.75 -8.53
N GLU A 359 -1.07 -14.65 -9.26
CA GLU A 359 -0.56 -15.22 -10.51
C GLU A 359 -0.51 -14.18 -11.64
N PHE A 360 -1.55 -13.36 -11.76
CA PHE A 360 -1.71 -12.45 -12.88
C PHE A 360 -0.95 -11.13 -12.68
N TRP A 361 -0.97 -10.55 -11.47
CA TRP A 361 -0.32 -9.25 -11.21
C TRP A 361 0.95 -9.36 -10.38
N LEU A 362 0.94 -9.98 -9.21
CA LEU A 362 2.09 -9.90 -8.32
C LEU A 362 3.32 -10.60 -8.90
N LYS A 363 3.15 -11.78 -9.52
CA LYS A 363 4.22 -12.47 -10.23
C LYS A 363 4.73 -11.69 -11.44
N PHE A 364 3.84 -11.02 -12.16
CA PHE A 364 4.24 -10.12 -13.25
C PHE A 364 5.19 -9.02 -12.73
N TYR A 365 4.76 -8.29 -11.71
CA TYR A 365 5.55 -7.17 -11.17
C TYR A 365 6.85 -7.61 -10.48
N LEU A 366 6.93 -8.86 -9.98
CA LEU A 366 8.19 -9.41 -9.46
C LEU A 366 9.31 -9.45 -10.51
N ARG A 367 9.00 -9.57 -11.81
CA ARG A 367 10.03 -9.63 -12.87
C ARG A 367 10.87 -8.34 -12.95
N GLU A 368 10.30 -7.22 -12.53
CA GLU A 368 10.88 -5.88 -12.69
C GLU A 368 11.19 -5.21 -11.34
N VAL A 369 11.65 -5.99 -10.36
CA VAL A 369 12.01 -5.43 -9.04
C VAL A 369 13.04 -4.30 -9.14
N THR A 370 12.74 -3.21 -8.43
CA THR A 370 13.55 -1.98 -8.44
C THR A 370 14.59 -1.97 -7.32
N PRO A 371 15.64 -1.12 -7.40
CA PRO A 371 16.54 -0.89 -6.26
C PRO A 371 15.80 -0.46 -4.99
N GLU A 372 14.78 0.38 -5.15
CA GLU A 372 13.97 0.87 -4.05
C GLU A 372 13.12 -0.23 -3.40
N TRP A 373 12.67 -1.22 -4.18
CA TRP A 373 11.96 -2.39 -3.68
C TRP A 373 12.81 -3.17 -2.67
N GLU A 374 14.04 -3.54 -3.07
CA GLU A 374 14.94 -4.26 -2.17
C GLU A 374 15.31 -3.42 -0.95
N HIS A 375 15.61 -2.13 -1.15
CA HIS A 375 15.96 -1.22 -0.05
C HIS A 375 14.85 -1.12 1.00
N MET A 376 13.60 -0.90 0.59
CA MET A 376 12.47 -0.74 1.50
C MET A 376 12.18 -2.05 2.26
N LEU A 377 12.27 -3.20 1.60
CA LEU A 377 12.07 -4.51 2.22
C LEU A 377 13.20 -4.90 3.17
N ARG A 378 14.45 -4.50 2.88
CA ARG A 378 15.56 -4.63 3.83
C ARG A 378 15.36 -3.74 5.06
N CYS A 379 14.86 -2.51 4.89
CA CYS A 379 14.50 -1.65 6.02
C CYS A 379 13.41 -2.28 6.90
N ILE A 380 12.38 -2.89 6.28
CA ILE A 380 11.35 -3.65 7.00
C ILE A 380 11.99 -4.81 7.76
N THR A 381 12.79 -5.64 7.08
CA THR A 381 13.38 -6.84 7.68
C THR A 381 14.28 -6.49 8.85
N GLU A 382 15.13 -5.47 8.71
CA GLU A 382 15.99 -5.01 9.79
C GLU A 382 15.19 -4.41 10.95
N SER A 383 14.05 -3.76 10.67
CA SER A 383 13.15 -3.28 11.72
C SER A 383 12.50 -4.42 12.52
N MET A 384 12.24 -5.57 11.90
CA MET A 384 11.77 -6.76 12.62
C MET A 384 12.85 -7.30 13.56
N ASN A 385 14.13 -7.22 13.16
CA ASN A 385 15.25 -7.65 14.00
C ASN A 385 15.42 -6.79 15.27
N TYR A 386 14.84 -5.58 15.32
CA TYR A 386 14.83 -4.75 16.53
C TYR A 386 13.90 -5.33 17.61
N LEU A 387 12.85 -6.04 17.18
CA LEU A 387 11.83 -6.62 18.05
C LEU A 387 12.11 -8.08 18.39
N TYR A 388 12.55 -8.86 17.40
CA TYR A 388 12.62 -10.32 17.52
C TYR A 388 14.06 -10.87 17.50
N GLY A 389 15.06 -9.99 17.68
CA GLY A 389 16.47 -10.34 17.54
C GLY A 389 16.89 -10.58 16.09
N ASN A 390 18.19 -10.78 15.84
CA ASN A 390 18.79 -10.89 14.50
C ASN A 390 18.48 -12.22 13.78
N ASN A 391 17.21 -12.63 13.80
CA ASN A 391 16.74 -13.93 13.31
C ASN A 391 16.31 -13.89 11.83
N PHE A 392 16.08 -12.70 11.28
CA PHE A 392 15.58 -12.53 9.92
C PHE A 392 16.60 -11.83 9.01
N THR A 393 16.72 -12.32 7.79
CA THR A 393 17.39 -11.60 6.69
C THR A 393 16.48 -11.48 5.50
N PHE A 394 16.72 -10.46 4.69
CA PHE A 394 15.90 -10.19 3.51
C PHE A 394 15.87 -11.37 2.55
N GLU A 395 17.02 -12.03 2.34
CA GLU A 395 17.14 -13.19 1.46
C GLU A 395 16.33 -14.39 1.98
N MET A 396 16.34 -14.63 3.30
CA MET A 396 15.57 -15.70 3.91
C MET A 396 14.06 -15.47 3.75
N LEU A 397 13.60 -14.24 4.00
CA LEU A 397 12.18 -13.89 3.87
C LEU A 397 11.75 -13.92 2.40
N LEU A 398 12.57 -13.41 1.48
CA LEU A 398 12.31 -13.50 0.05
C LEU A 398 12.22 -14.95 -0.41
N LEU A 399 13.14 -15.82 0.00
CA LEU A 399 13.08 -17.26 -0.29
C LEU A 399 11.85 -17.95 0.32
N PHE A 400 11.36 -17.46 1.46
CA PHE A 400 10.09 -17.93 1.99
C PHE A 400 8.95 -17.55 1.05
N VAL A 401 8.86 -16.28 0.62
CA VAL A 401 7.81 -15.81 -0.30
C VAL A 401 7.88 -16.52 -1.64
N THR A 402 9.04 -16.63 -2.27
CA THR A 402 9.17 -17.28 -3.59
C THR A 402 8.82 -18.76 -3.52
N ASP A 403 9.12 -19.45 -2.41
CA ASP A 403 8.68 -20.83 -2.22
C ASP A 403 7.14 -20.94 -2.04
N LEU A 404 6.46 -19.95 -1.44
CA LEU A 404 4.99 -19.91 -1.43
C LEU A 404 4.41 -19.77 -2.84
N LEU A 405 5.11 -19.00 -3.69
CA LEU A 405 4.73 -18.70 -5.06
C LEU A 405 5.18 -19.75 -6.08
N ASN A 406 5.85 -20.81 -5.62
CA ASN A 406 6.49 -21.83 -6.48
C ASN A 406 7.48 -21.24 -7.50
N ILE A 407 8.25 -20.24 -7.09
CA ILE A 407 9.31 -19.61 -7.90
C ILE A 407 10.66 -20.11 -7.39
N ASP A 408 11.42 -20.78 -8.26
CA ASP A 408 12.77 -21.25 -7.90
C ASP A 408 13.79 -20.10 -7.96
N MET A 409 14.57 -19.97 -6.88
CA MET A 409 15.57 -18.92 -6.72
C MET A 409 16.94 -19.53 -6.37
N PRO A 410 17.53 -20.34 -7.25
CA PRO A 410 18.69 -21.17 -6.92
C PRO A 410 19.93 -20.34 -6.60
N ARG A 411 20.14 -19.20 -7.27
CA ARG A 411 21.32 -18.35 -7.03
C ARG A 411 21.16 -17.60 -5.72
N LEU A 412 19.98 -17.05 -5.41
CA LEU A 412 19.71 -16.43 -4.12
C LEU A 412 19.84 -17.45 -2.98
N ARG A 413 19.33 -18.67 -3.15
CA ARG A 413 19.46 -19.77 -2.19
C ARG A 413 20.93 -20.10 -1.91
N SER A 414 21.79 -20.03 -2.93
CA SER A 414 23.23 -20.27 -2.76
C SER A 414 23.94 -19.19 -1.94
N MET A 415 23.41 -17.95 -1.91
CA MET A 415 23.97 -16.83 -1.12
C MET A 415 23.78 -16.99 0.39
N LEU A 416 22.82 -17.83 0.84
CA LEU A 416 22.57 -17.99 2.26
C LEU A 416 23.74 -18.68 2.97
N THR A 417 24.17 -18.13 4.10
CA THR A 417 25.09 -18.80 5.03
C THR A 417 24.45 -20.02 5.66
N TYR A 418 25.26 -20.93 6.23
CA TYR A 418 24.75 -22.10 6.95
C TYR A 418 23.76 -21.72 8.05
N PHE A 419 24.06 -20.67 8.82
CA PHE A 419 23.19 -20.18 9.88
C PHE A 419 21.86 -19.63 9.35
N GLN A 420 21.89 -18.86 8.25
CA GLN A 420 20.66 -18.37 7.61
C GLN A 420 19.79 -19.50 7.06
N ARG A 421 20.41 -20.51 6.42
CA ARG A 421 19.68 -21.71 5.95
C ARG A 421 19.03 -22.44 7.11
N PHE A 422 19.75 -22.63 8.21
CA PHE A 422 19.21 -23.25 9.42
C PHE A 422 18.03 -22.45 9.98
N ASN A 423 18.16 -21.13 10.15
CA ASN A 423 17.06 -20.29 10.65
C ASN A 423 15.84 -20.32 9.73
N LEU A 424 16.02 -20.39 8.41
CA LEU A 424 14.92 -20.52 7.47
C LEU A 424 14.21 -21.87 7.61
N MET A 425 14.96 -22.96 7.81
CA MET A 425 14.39 -24.28 8.11
C MET A 425 13.63 -24.27 9.44
N VAL A 426 14.18 -23.66 10.48
CA VAL A 426 13.53 -23.52 11.79
C VAL A 426 12.24 -22.71 11.68
N LEU A 427 12.24 -21.58 10.98
CA LEU A 427 11.05 -20.76 10.76
C LEU A 427 9.94 -21.57 10.07
N ARG A 428 10.29 -22.29 9.00
CA ARG A 428 9.36 -23.17 8.29
C ARG A 428 8.86 -24.30 9.18
N PHE A 429 9.74 -24.89 9.98
CA PHE A 429 9.38 -25.95 10.90
C PHE A 429 8.38 -25.47 11.95
N ILE A 430 8.66 -24.32 12.56
CA ILE A 430 7.79 -23.69 13.56
C ILE A 430 6.41 -23.45 12.94
N LEU A 431 6.35 -22.71 11.82
CA LEU A 431 5.08 -22.35 11.18
C LEU A 431 4.31 -23.57 10.69
N ARG A 432 4.92 -24.51 9.98
CA ARG A 432 4.19 -25.64 9.37
C ARG A 432 3.81 -26.73 10.37
N TYR A 433 4.70 -27.01 11.33
CA TYR A 433 4.59 -28.20 12.18
C TYR A 433 4.41 -27.85 13.66
N ALA A 434 5.29 -27.04 14.25
CA ALA A 434 5.23 -26.78 15.70
C ALA A 434 3.94 -26.04 16.10
N MET A 435 3.46 -25.13 15.26
CA MET A 435 2.21 -24.38 15.47
C MET A 435 0.94 -25.25 15.49
N LYS A 436 1.01 -26.54 15.12
CA LYS A 436 -0.09 -27.50 15.35
C LYS A 436 -0.33 -27.74 16.84
N LEU A 437 0.72 -27.59 17.66
CA LEU A 437 0.63 -27.77 19.09
C LEU A 437 0.04 -26.50 19.72
N ARG A 438 -1.10 -26.65 20.39
CA ARG A 438 -1.85 -25.53 20.99
C ARG A 438 -0.98 -24.65 21.89
N PHE A 439 -0.16 -25.26 22.75
CA PHE A 439 0.70 -24.51 23.67
C PHE A 439 1.79 -23.70 22.95
N VAL A 440 2.32 -24.19 21.82
CA VAL A 440 3.31 -23.45 21.01
C VAL A 440 2.66 -22.21 20.40
N LYS A 441 1.46 -22.36 19.84
CA LYS A 441 0.69 -21.25 19.30
C LYS A 441 0.37 -20.20 20.37
N GLU A 442 -0.13 -20.63 21.52
CA GLU A 442 -0.46 -19.73 22.64
C GLU A 442 0.79 -18.99 23.15
N PHE A 443 1.93 -19.70 23.25
CA PHE A 443 3.21 -19.11 23.65
C PHE A 443 3.72 -18.06 22.65
N LEU A 444 3.71 -18.36 21.35
CA LEU A 444 4.17 -17.42 20.32
C LEU A 444 3.24 -16.21 20.19
N ASN A 445 1.92 -16.40 20.31
CA ASN A 445 0.96 -15.29 20.38
C ASN A 445 1.25 -14.40 21.59
N LYS A 446 1.51 -15.00 22.76
CA LYS A 446 1.87 -14.24 23.98
C LYS A 446 3.14 -13.42 23.77
N ILE A 447 4.20 -14.00 23.19
CA ILE A 447 5.43 -13.28 22.86
C ILE A 447 5.13 -12.04 22.00
N VAL A 448 4.33 -12.19 20.94
CA VAL A 448 3.97 -11.06 20.07
C VAL A 448 3.28 -9.95 20.86
N HIS A 449 2.33 -10.30 21.73
CA HIS A 449 1.65 -9.30 22.57
C HIS A 449 2.61 -8.55 23.50
N GLU A 450 3.47 -9.29 24.22
CA GLU A 450 4.46 -8.72 25.14
C GLU A 450 5.47 -7.84 24.41
N THR A 451 6.00 -8.29 23.26
CA THR A 451 6.94 -7.53 22.44
C THR A 451 6.35 -6.21 21.96
N LEU A 452 5.09 -6.19 21.50
CA LEU A 452 4.43 -4.95 21.08
C LEU A 452 4.21 -3.99 22.26
N ASP A 453 3.79 -4.51 23.42
CA ASP A 453 3.51 -3.72 24.61
C ASP A 453 4.79 -3.12 25.21
N GLU A 454 5.91 -3.85 25.14
CA GLU A 454 7.23 -3.36 25.50
C GLU A 454 7.72 -2.31 24.51
N ALA A 455 7.61 -2.57 23.20
CA ALA A 455 8.14 -1.70 22.17
C ALA A 455 7.48 -0.31 22.13
N VAL A 456 6.19 -0.23 22.45
CA VAL A 456 5.48 1.06 22.57
C VAL A 456 5.99 1.89 23.76
N LYS A 457 6.61 1.26 24.76
CA LYS A 457 7.12 1.91 25.98
C LYS A 457 8.62 2.25 25.89
N TYR A 458 9.27 1.99 24.76
CA TYR A 458 10.69 2.28 24.60
C TYR A 458 11.00 3.77 24.82
N GLY A 459 11.92 4.03 25.75
CA GLY A 459 12.38 5.38 26.07
C GLY A 459 13.35 5.95 25.03
N PRO A 460 13.74 7.23 25.18
CA PRO A 460 14.62 7.93 24.23
C PRO A 460 15.94 7.21 23.95
N GLU A 461 16.56 6.59 24.96
CA GLU A 461 17.84 5.88 24.83
C GLU A 461 17.75 4.67 23.87
N LYS A 462 16.66 3.90 23.96
CA LYS A 462 16.42 2.75 23.08
C LYS A 462 16.18 3.21 21.64
N HIS A 463 15.39 4.28 21.47
CA HIS A 463 15.16 4.90 20.17
C HIS A 463 16.46 5.42 19.54
N GLU A 464 17.33 6.05 20.33
CA GLU A 464 18.63 6.53 19.87
C GLU A 464 19.56 5.36 19.48
N THR A 465 19.52 4.26 20.24
CA THR A 465 20.26 3.03 19.90
C THR A 465 19.81 2.47 18.55
N PHE A 466 18.51 2.39 18.30
CA PHE A 466 17.96 1.95 17.01
C PHE A 466 18.30 2.91 15.86
N LYS A 467 18.30 4.22 16.12
CA LYS A 467 18.70 5.21 15.13
C LYS A 467 20.18 5.04 14.73
N LYS A 468 21.09 4.91 15.70
CA LYS A 468 22.51 4.66 15.46
C LYS A 468 22.73 3.34 14.69
N ARG A 469 22.02 2.27 15.06
CA ARG A 469 22.06 0.98 14.34
C ARG A 469 21.59 1.15 12.89
N SER A 470 20.48 1.86 12.68
CA SER A 470 19.93 2.16 11.36
C SER A 470 20.92 2.93 10.48
N GLU A 471 21.59 3.94 11.03
CA GLU A 471 22.61 4.73 10.31
C GLU A 471 23.84 3.87 9.97
N LYS A 472 24.32 3.06 10.92
CA LYS A 472 25.45 2.15 10.71
C LYS A 472 25.18 1.17 9.56
N VAL A 473 24.05 0.47 9.58
CA VAL A 473 23.70 -0.51 8.54
C VAL A 473 23.60 0.14 7.16
N LEU A 474 23.01 1.34 7.08
CA LEU A 474 22.91 2.06 5.81
C LEU A 474 24.27 2.55 5.31
N ASN A 475 25.18 2.96 6.20
CA ASN A 475 26.51 3.43 5.80
C ASN A 475 27.45 2.28 5.39
N GLU A 476 27.35 1.11 6.03
CA GLU A 476 28.15 -0.07 5.68
C GLU A 476 27.76 -0.71 4.34
N ASN A 477 26.52 -0.48 3.89
CA ASN A 477 25.97 -1.08 2.67
C ASN A 477 25.68 -0.05 1.56
N ARG A 478 26.34 1.12 1.64
CA ARG A 478 26.25 2.22 0.68
C ARG A 478 27.40 2.24 -0.32
#